data_AF-A0A4Q3XW93-F1
#
_entry.id   AF-A0A4Q3XW93-F1
#
_cell.length_a   1.000
_cell.length_b   1.000
_cell.length_c   1.000
_cell.angle_alpha   90.00
_cell.angle_beta   90.00
_cell.angle_gamma   90.00
#
_symmetry.space_group_name_H-M   'P 1'
#
loop_
_entity.id
_entity.type
_entity.pdbx_description
1 polymer ?
#
loop_
_entity_poly.entity_id
_entity_poly.type
_entity_poly.pdbx_seq_one_letter_code
_entity_poly.pdbx_strand_id
1 'polypeptide(L)'
;MLKIANKPLTSSTSFLLAPHEEATLTGPELAGGTLHFITFAPNSTHDINQEMQATLANGVATIKLPLLTEGSFATTVDLKLGESGKLTARIAGQPLGGHLFVHIDIYLDHGLSFAQR
;
A
#
# COMPACT_ATOMS: atom_id res chain seq x y z
N MET A 1 -4.58 -19.85 7.04
CA MET A 1 -4.69 -18.92 5.89
C MET A 1 -5.17 -17.58 6.43
N LEU A 2 -4.43 -16.50 6.22
CA LEU A 2 -4.78 -15.16 6.71
C LEU A 2 -6.03 -14.67 5.97
N LYS A 3 -7.01 -14.11 6.70
CA LYS A 3 -8.26 -13.58 6.13
C LYS A 3 -8.57 -12.21 6.71
N ILE A 4 -9.06 -11.30 5.88
CA ILE A 4 -9.65 -10.02 6.31
C ILE A 4 -11.05 -9.91 5.71
N ALA A 5 -12.03 -9.55 6.55
CA ALA A 5 -13.43 -9.47 6.12
C ALA A 5 -13.90 -10.74 5.37
N ASN A 6 -13.48 -11.92 5.85
CA ASN A 6 -13.70 -13.24 5.24
C ASN A 6 -13.07 -13.48 3.86
N LYS A 7 -12.26 -12.56 3.33
CA LYS A 7 -11.54 -12.74 2.07
C LYS A 7 -10.17 -13.39 2.28
N PRO A 8 -9.78 -14.33 1.41
CA PRO A 8 -8.44 -14.91 1.44
C PRO A 8 -7.38 -13.87 1.05
N LEU A 9 -6.20 -13.95 1.68
CA LEU A 9 -5.01 -13.24 1.22
C LEU A 9 -4.75 -13.56 -0.26
N THR A 10 -4.62 -12.54 -1.09
CA THR A 10 -4.33 -12.68 -2.53
C THR A 10 -2.84 -12.71 -2.79
N SER A 11 -2.11 -11.74 -2.22
CA SER A 11 -0.66 -11.62 -2.36
C SER A 11 -0.08 -10.99 -1.11
N SER A 12 1.18 -11.31 -0.80
CA SER A 12 1.92 -10.73 0.31
C SER A 12 3.34 -10.45 -0.15
N THR A 13 3.85 -9.25 0.12
CA THR A 13 5.21 -8.85 -0.23
C THR A 13 5.85 -8.01 0.86
N SER A 14 7.18 -7.92 0.83
CA SER A 14 7.94 -7.05 1.73
C SER A 14 9.15 -6.49 1.03
N PHE A 15 9.50 -5.27 1.38
CA PHE A 15 10.64 -4.57 0.81
C PHE A 15 11.18 -3.53 1.80
N LEU A 16 12.39 -3.05 1.51
CA LEU A 16 13.02 -1.95 2.23
C LEU A 16 12.90 -0.69 1.39
N LEU A 17 12.63 0.44 2.04
CA LEU A 17 12.67 1.77 1.46
C LEU A 17 13.70 2.62 2.18
N ALA A 18 14.72 3.08 1.48
CA ALA A 18 15.60 4.13 1.95
C ALA A 18 14.86 5.50 1.97
N PRO A 19 15.39 6.50 2.69
CA PRO A 19 14.87 7.86 2.62
C PRO A 19 14.84 8.36 1.17
N HIS A 20 13.70 8.90 0.73
CA HIS A 20 13.47 9.37 -0.65
C HIS A 20 13.45 8.28 -1.73
N GLU A 21 13.46 7.01 -1.34
CA GLU A 21 13.24 5.91 -2.26
C GLU A 21 11.75 5.66 -2.47
N GLU A 22 11.42 5.16 -3.66
CA GLU A 22 10.09 4.79 -4.06
C GLU A 22 10.05 3.30 -4.42
N ALA A 23 8.97 2.61 -4.05
CA ALA A 23 8.75 1.23 -4.43
C ALA A 23 7.50 1.12 -5.29
N THR A 24 7.54 0.24 -6.28
CA THR A 24 6.41 0.00 -7.15
C THR A 24 6.06 -1.48 -7.11
N LEU A 25 4.79 -1.77 -6.87
CA LEU A 25 4.23 -3.11 -7.00
C LEU A 25 3.29 -3.14 -8.21
N THR A 26 3.65 -3.97 -9.17
CA THR A 26 2.83 -4.32 -10.33
C THR A 26 2.63 -5.82 -10.35
N GLY A 27 1.53 -6.28 -10.94
CA GLY A 27 1.27 -7.71 -11.05
C GLY A 27 -0.05 -8.03 -11.74
N PRO A 28 -0.21 -9.25 -12.26
CA PRO A 28 -1.47 -9.71 -12.85
C PRO A 28 -2.64 -9.64 -11.85
N GLU A 29 -2.37 -9.78 -10.55
CA GLU A 29 -3.35 -9.63 -9.47
C GLU A 29 -3.89 -8.20 -9.32
N LEU A 30 -3.12 -7.19 -9.74
CA LEU A 30 -3.58 -5.81 -9.79
C LEU A 30 -4.31 -5.50 -11.11
N ALA A 31 -4.47 -6.50 -11.99
CA ALA A 31 -5.14 -6.43 -13.28
C ALA A 31 -4.71 -5.21 -14.13
N GLY A 32 -3.39 -4.96 -14.16
CA GLY A 32 -2.77 -3.86 -14.91
C GLY A 32 -2.64 -2.55 -14.12
N GLY A 33 -3.14 -2.51 -12.88
CA GLY A 33 -2.90 -1.42 -11.95
C GLY A 33 -1.50 -1.48 -11.31
N THR A 34 -1.09 -0.34 -10.77
CA THR A 34 0.20 -0.15 -10.12
C THR A 34 -0.01 0.42 -8.72
N LEU A 35 0.58 -0.19 -7.70
CA LEU A 35 0.72 0.45 -6.38
C LEU A 35 2.08 1.11 -6.31
N HIS A 36 2.10 2.40 -6.01
CA HIS A 36 3.32 3.18 -5.89
C HIS A 36 3.47 3.63 -4.44
N PHE A 37 4.61 3.35 -3.81
CA PHE A 37 4.89 3.66 -2.42
C PHE A 37 5.97 4.70 -2.35
N ILE A 38 5.70 5.80 -1.66
CA ILE A 38 6.67 6.89 -1.48
C ILE A 38 6.82 7.18 0.01
N THR A 39 8.04 7.46 0.43
CA THR A 39 8.32 7.85 1.82
C THR A 39 8.17 9.35 2.02
N PHE A 40 7.74 9.77 3.20
CA PHE A 40 7.81 11.16 3.66
C PHE A 40 8.46 11.23 5.04
N ALA A 41 9.21 12.30 5.30
CA ALA A 41 9.73 12.54 6.64
C ALA A 41 8.54 12.90 7.56
N PRO A 42 8.36 12.22 8.71
CA PRO A 42 7.34 12.60 9.66
C PRO A 42 7.66 14.00 10.16
N ASN A 43 6.85 14.98 9.75
CA ASN A 43 6.94 16.30 10.33
C ASN A 43 6.35 16.22 11.75
N SER A 44 6.94 16.92 12.72
CA SER A 44 6.60 16.74 14.15
C SER A 44 5.22 17.27 14.56
N THR A 45 4.42 17.78 13.62
CA THR A 45 3.16 18.49 13.88
C THR A 45 1.93 17.89 13.20
N HIS A 46 2.07 16.90 12.32
CA HIS A 46 0.92 16.25 11.69
C HIS A 46 0.74 14.83 12.22
N ASP A 47 -0.53 14.44 12.35
CA ASP A 47 -0.88 13.05 12.64
C ASP A 47 -0.50 12.20 11.43
N ILE A 48 0.46 11.29 11.61
CA ILE A 48 0.92 10.35 10.59
C ILE A 48 -0.24 9.62 9.91
N ASN A 49 -1.32 9.34 10.65
CA ASN A 49 -2.51 8.67 10.10
C ASN A 49 -3.28 9.56 9.10
N GLN A 50 -3.19 10.89 9.23
CA GLN A 50 -3.79 11.83 8.29
C GLN A 50 -2.92 12.08 7.05
N GLU A 51 -1.60 11.88 7.15
CA GLU A 51 -0.66 12.06 6.04
C GLU A 51 -0.48 10.81 5.17
N MET A 52 -0.78 9.62 5.71
CA MET A 52 -0.88 8.40 4.91
C MET A 52 -2.08 8.49 3.96
N GLN A 53 -1.81 9.01 2.77
CA GLN A 53 -2.80 9.20 1.72
C GLN A 53 -2.62 8.14 0.64
N ALA A 54 -3.74 7.62 0.16
CA ALA A 54 -3.80 6.77 -1.01
C ALA A 54 -4.57 7.49 -2.12
N THR A 55 -3.90 7.80 -3.23
CA THR A 55 -4.50 8.50 -4.37
C THR A 55 -4.45 7.62 -5.59
N LEU A 56 -5.60 7.33 -6.20
CA LEU A 56 -5.69 6.56 -7.45
C LEU A 56 -5.87 7.50 -8.65
N ALA A 57 -4.92 7.51 -9.57
CA ALA A 57 -4.99 8.25 -10.84
C ALA A 57 -4.40 7.41 -11.98
N ASN A 58 -5.10 7.32 -13.11
CA ASN A 58 -4.62 6.61 -14.32
C ASN A 58 -4.15 5.17 -14.06
N GLY A 59 -4.81 4.43 -13.15
CA GLY A 59 -4.44 3.07 -12.79
C GLY A 59 -3.26 2.96 -11.81
N VAL A 60 -2.70 4.07 -11.34
CA VAL A 60 -1.65 4.12 -10.34
C VAL A 60 -2.22 4.60 -9.00
N ALA A 61 -2.13 3.77 -7.97
CA ALA A 61 -2.44 4.15 -6.59
C ALA A 61 -1.16 4.50 -5.85
N THR A 62 -0.96 5.78 -5.56
CA THR A 62 0.17 6.28 -4.79
C THR A 62 -0.17 6.27 -3.30
N ILE A 63 0.64 5.58 -2.51
CA ILE A 63 0.51 5.42 -1.06
C ILE A 63 1.72 6.07 -0.38
N LYS A 64 1.45 7.05 0.48
CA LYS A 64 2.49 7.74 1.24
C LYS A 64 2.74 7.06 2.57
N LEU A 65 4.00 6.76 2.89
CA LEU A 65 4.42 6.08 4.12
C LEU A 65 5.38 6.95 4.94
N PRO A 66 5.22 7.02 6.27
CA PRO A 66 6.14 7.77 7.12
C PRO A 66 7.49 7.05 7.22
N LEU A 67 8.58 7.78 7.04
CA LEU A 67 9.92 7.29 7.37
C LEU A 67 10.09 7.34 8.90
N LEU A 68 9.92 6.19 9.55
CA LEU A 68 10.08 6.09 10.99
C LEU A 68 11.55 6.00 11.38
N THR A 69 11.93 6.62 12.50
CA THR A 69 13.22 6.39 13.19
C THR A 69 13.06 5.43 14.37
N GLU A 70 11.86 5.32 14.93
CA GLU A 70 11.48 4.41 16.02
C GLU A 70 10.00 4.00 15.91
N GLY A 71 9.62 2.92 16.59
CA GLY A 71 8.24 2.43 16.62
C GLY A 71 7.82 1.65 15.37
N SER A 72 6.52 1.57 15.12
CA SER A 72 5.94 0.90 13.95
C SER A 72 4.58 1.48 13.60
N PHE A 73 4.16 1.38 12.35
CA PHE A 73 2.80 1.68 11.93
C PHE A 73 2.14 0.45 11.30
N ALA A 74 0.80 0.45 11.33
CA ALA A 74 -0.02 -0.46 10.56
C ALA A 74 -1.26 0.28 10.07
N THR A 75 -1.56 0.19 8.79
CA THR A 75 -2.72 0.81 8.16
C THR A 75 -3.42 -0.13 7.22
N THR A 76 -4.67 0.17 6.94
CA THR A 76 -5.46 -0.52 5.92
C THR A 76 -5.91 0.52 4.91
N VAL A 77 -5.53 0.31 3.65
CA VAL A 77 -5.92 1.15 2.53
C VAL A 77 -6.94 0.39 1.70
N ASP A 78 -8.11 0.98 1.53
CA ASP A 78 -9.15 0.48 0.65
C ASP A 78 -9.15 1.30 -0.65
N LEU A 79 -8.83 0.65 -1.76
CA LEU A 79 -8.85 1.23 -3.10
C LEU A 79 -10.05 0.69 -3.87
N LYS A 80 -10.94 1.59 -4.31
CA LYS A 80 -12.01 1.25 -5.23
C LYS A 80 -11.44 1.20 -6.66
N LEU A 81 -11.43 0.02 -7.25
CA LEU A 81 -10.89 -0.25 -8.58
C LEU A 81 -12.03 -0.19 -9.60
N GLY A 82 -12.41 1.03 -9.98
CA GLY A 82 -13.51 1.28 -10.93
C GLY A 82 -14.88 0.80 -10.43
N GLU A 83 -15.72 0.32 -11.36
CA GLU A 83 -17.03 -0.26 -11.06
C GLU A 83 -16.96 -1.75 -10.66
N SER A 84 -15.80 -2.40 -10.88
CA SER A 84 -15.70 -3.85 -10.94
C SER A 84 -15.09 -4.50 -9.69
N GLY A 85 -14.37 -3.77 -8.84
CA GLY A 85 -13.81 -4.39 -7.64
C GLY A 85 -13.20 -3.45 -6.61
N LYS A 86 -12.82 -4.04 -5.48
CA LYS A 86 -12.18 -3.39 -4.35
C LYS A 86 -10.89 -4.12 -4.00
N LEU A 87 -9.80 -3.36 -3.89
CA LEU A 87 -8.54 -3.83 -3.32
C LEU A 87 -8.44 -3.29 -1.90
N THR A 88 -8.17 -4.19 -0.96
CA THR A 88 -7.81 -3.86 0.42
C THR A 88 -6.35 -4.23 0.62
N ALA A 89 -5.51 -3.24 0.92
CA ALA A 89 -4.10 -3.44 1.23
C ALA A 89 -3.89 -3.18 2.73
N ARG A 90 -3.35 -4.16 3.44
CA ARG A 90 -2.80 -3.95 4.77
C ARG A 90 -1.32 -3.66 4.65
N ILE A 91 -0.89 -2.55 5.24
CA ILE A 91 0.48 -2.07 5.11
C ILE A 91 1.00 -1.86 6.51
N ALA A 92 2.11 -2.49 6.84
CA ALA A 92 2.83 -2.28 8.07
C ALA A 92 4.23 -1.78 7.76
N GLY A 93 4.77 -0.93 8.62
CA GLY A 93 6.12 -0.42 8.48
C GLY A 93 6.84 -0.28 9.80
N GLN A 94 8.14 -0.56 9.80
CA GLN A 94 9.02 -0.38 10.95
C GLN A 94 10.43 0.03 10.49
N PRO A 95 11.17 0.80 11.30
CA PRO A 95 12.55 1.15 11.00
C PRO A 95 13.45 -0.08 11.09
N LEU A 96 14.33 -0.24 10.09
CA LEU A 96 15.37 -1.28 10.07
C LEU A 96 16.65 -0.71 9.48
N GLY A 97 17.64 -0.41 10.33
CA GLY A 97 18.97 0.02 9.88
C GLY A 97 18.96 1.27 8.99
N GLY A 98 18.18 2.29 9.35
CA GLY A 98 18.05 3.54 8.57
C GLY A 98 17.10 3.45 7.36
N HIS A 99 16.47 2.29 7.15
CA HIS A 99 15.45 2.08 6.12
C HIS A 99 14.08 1.87 6.79
N LEU A 100 13.03 2.00 6.01
CA LEU A 100 11.70 1.54 6.38
C LEU A 100 11.48 0.14 5.80
N PHE A 101 11.38 -0.88 6.67
CA PHE A 101 10.88 -2.18 6.27
C PHE A 101 9.37 -2.10 6.15
N VAL A 102 8.86 -2.37 4.96
CA VAL A 102 7.44 -2.33 4.63
C VAL A 102 6.96 -3.74 4.32
N HIS A 103 5.86 -4.14 4.94
CA HIS A 103 5.16 -5.40 4.66
C HIS A 103 3.76 -5.09 4.17
N ILE A 104 3.33 -5.77 3.10
CA ILE A 104 2.05 -5.53 2.44
C ILE A 104 1.31 -6.83 2.20
N ASP A 105 0.11 -6.91 2.73
CA ASP A 105 -0.87 -7.94 2.42
C ASP A 105 -1.97 -7.36 1.52
N ILE A 106 -2.25 -8.01 0.39
CA ILE A 106 -3.27 -7.59 -0.58
C ILE A 106 -4.44 -8.56 -0.57
N TYR A 107 -5.65 -8.02 -0.53
CA TYR A 107 -6.91 -8.73 -0.57
C TYR A 107 -7.80 -8.14 -1.66
N LEU A 108 -8.27 -8.96 -2.58
CA LEU A 108 -9.16 -8.53 -3.66
C LEU A 108 -10.59 -9.01 -3.43
N ASP A 109 -11.58 -8.14 -3.61
CA ASP A 109 -12.93 -8.57 -3.95
C ASP A 109 -12.90 -9.06 -5.39
N HIS A 110 -13.22 -10.33 -5.63
CA HIS A 110 -13.17 -10.90 -6.97
C HIS A 110 -14.06 -10.10 -7.94
N GLY A 111 -13.51 -9.78 -9.12
CA GLY A 111 -14.14 -8.94 -10.14
C GLY A 111 -13.24 -7.92 -10.82
N LEU A 112 -11.90 -8.02 -10.74
CA LEU A 112 -11.02 -7.06 -11.40
C LEU A 112 -10.97 -7.29 -12.91
N SER A 113 -11.89 -6.63 -13.62
CA SER A 113 -11.72 -6.30 -15.03
C SER A 113 -11.49 -4.80 -15.11
N PHE A 114 -10.23 -4.39 -15.26
CA PHE A 114 -9.93 -3.08 -15.82
C PHE A 114 -10.06 -3.24 -17.32
N ALA A 115 -11.24 -2.93 -17.86
CA ALA A 115 -11.33 -2.72 -19.29
C ALA A 115 -10.36 -1.58 -19.64
N GLN A 116 -9.33 -1.88 -20.46
CA GLN A 116 -8.56 -0.85 -21.13
C GLN A 116 -9.56 0.03 -21.90
N ARG A 117 -9.65 1.31 -21.53
CA ARG A 117 -10.27 2.33 -22.38
C ARG A 117 -9.19 2.99 -23.21
#